data_AF-X6N449-F1
#
_entry.id   AF-X6N449-F1
#
_cell.length_a   1.000
_cell.length_b   1.000
_cell.length_c   1.000
_cell.angle_alpha   90.00
_cell.angle_beta   90.00
_cell.angle_gamma   90.00
#
_symmetry.space_group_name_H-M   'P 1'
#
loop_
_entity.id
_entity.type
_entity.pdbx_description
1 polymer ?
#
loop_
_entity_poly.entity_id
_entity_poly.type
_entity_poly.pdbx_seq_one_letter_code
_entity_poly.pdbx_strand_id
1 'polypeptide(L)'
;MPSCLLCLQLSKEMWTVIHQMIEESFQDALFEKAVECIAHLRKVSILEEEPLPFNEELRKFKLKYELKKPSLWKVVVNKRVSLLSDSDFTDTIDGLIVNEKQAKEFLQQTKEVNARVESTDVGVEDEDDLGLV
;
A
#
# COMPACT_ATOMS: atom_id res chain seq x y z
N MET A 1 18.51 8.36 23.03
CA MET A 1 18.08 9.73 22.69
C MET A 1 16.59 9.84 23.01
N PRO A 2 16.07 10.98 23.49
CA PRO A 2 14.63 11.11 23.72
C PRO A 2 13.93 11.06 22.36
N SER A 3 13.06 10.08 22.18
CA SER A 3 12.17 9.97 21.03
C SER A 3 11.41 11.28 20.85
N CYS A 4 11.49 11.85 19.65
CA CYS A 4 10.96 13.18 19.39
C CYS A 4 9.44 13.08 19.23
N LEU A 5 8.69 13.18 20.34
CA LEU A 5 7.22 13.17 20.37
C LEU A 5 6.60 14.14 19.33
N LEU A 6 7.29 15.24 19.03
CA LEU A 6 6.90 16.20 18.00
C LEU A 6 6.99 15.62 16.58
N CYS A 7 8.03 14.85 16.27
CA CYS A 7 8.20 14.18 14.97
C CYS A 7 7.08 13.18 14.70
N LEU A 8 6.70 12.39 15.71
CA LEU A 8 5.60 11.44 15.62
C LEU A 8 4.25 12.12 15.35
N GLN A 9 4.01 13.31 15.91
CA GLN A 9 2.76 14.01 15.68
C GLN A 9 2.71 14.65 14.28
N LEU A 10 3.80 15.29 13.85
CA LEU A 10 3.90 15.87 12.51
C LEU A 10 3.84 14.80 11.42
N SER A 11 4.44 13.62 11.63
CA SER A 11 4.35 12.52 10.67
C SER A 11 2.91 12.03 10.49
N LYS A 12 2.11 11.92 11.55
CA LYS A 12 0.68 11.55 11.47
C LYS A 12 -0.14 12.56 10.66
N GLU A 13 0.09 13.85 10.87
CA GLU A 13 -0.56 14.91 10.10
C GLU A 13 -0.18 14.82 8.62
N MET A 14 1.11 14.58 8.33
CA MET A 14 1.57 14.38 6.95
C MET A 14 0.95 13.16 6.28
N TRP A 15 0.78 12.04 6.99
CA TRP A 15 0.05 10.88 6.45
C TRP A 15 -1.41 11.20 6.14
N THR A 16 -2.06 12.02 6.96
CA THR A 16 -3.44 12.48 6.71
C THR A 16 -3.52 13.32 5.44
N VAL A 17 -2.59 14.26 5.25
CA VAL A 17 -2.49 15.06 4.02
C VAL A 17 -2.23 14.18 2.80
N ILE A 18 -1.32 13.19 2.91
CA ILE A 18 -1.04 12.23 1.83
C ILE A 18 -2.30 11.45 1.45
N HIS A 19 -3.05 10.95 2.44
CA HIS A 19 -4.32 10.28 2.19
C HIS A 19 -5.31 11.20 1.48
N GLN A 20 -5.46 12.44 1.95
CA GLN A 20 -6.35 13.42 1.33
C GLN A 20 -5.96 13.70 -0.14
N MET A 21 -4.68 13.92 -0.41
CA MET A 21 -4.16 14.11 -1.78
C MET A 21 -4.52 12.94 -2.70
N ILE A 22 -4.52 11.71 -2.19
CA ILE A 22 -4.85 10.52 -2.98
C ILE A 22 -6.36 10.41 -3.21
N GLU A 23 -7.19 10.64 -2.19
CA GLU A 23 -8.65 10.53 -2.32
C GLU A 23 -9.22 11.64 -3.20
N GLU A 24 -8.68 12.85 -3.09
CA GLU A 24 -9.13 14.03 -3.85
C GLU A 24 -8.44 14.16 -5.22
N SER A 25 -7.52 13.24 -5.54
CA SER A 25 -6.80 13.26 -6.82
C SER A 25 -7.76 13.03 -7.99
N PHE A 26 -7.86 14.02 -8.88
CA PHE A 26 -8.49 13.83 -10.19
C PHE A 26 -7.56 13.06 -11.12
N GLN A 27 -8.02 11.92 -11.65
CA GLN A 27 -7.29 11.08 -12.62
C GLN A 27 -5.81 10.87 -12.24
N ASP A 28 -5.55 10.54 -10.98
CA ASP A 28 -4.23 10.16 -10.46
C ASP A 28 -3.16 11.28 -10.49
N ALA A 29 -3.53 12.52 -10.84
CA ALA A 29 -2.61 13.65 -10.99
C ALA A 29 -1.75 13.96 -9.75
N LEU A 30 -2.21 13.61 -8.55
CA LEU A 30 -1.50 13.86 -7.29
C LEU A 30 -0.71 12.65 -6.77
N PHE A 31 -0.77 11.49 -7.44
CA PHE A 31 -0.12 10.27 -6.93
C PHE A 31 1.39 10.39 -6.88
N GLU A 32 2.02 10.99 -7.89
CA GLU A 32 3.47 11.20 -7.86
C GLU A 32 3.89 12.05 -6.68
N LYS A 33 3.15 13.14 -6.41
CA LYS A 33 3.43 14.04 -5.32
C LYS A 33 3.19 13.39 -3.96
N ALA A 34 2.10 12.64 -3.82
CA ALA A 34 1.80 11.88 -2.61
C ALA A 34 2.93 10.87 -2.29
N VAL A 35 3.39 10.12 -3.28
CA VAL A 35 4.48 9.15 -3.09
C VAL A 35 5.83 9.85 -2.83
N GLU A 36 6.08 11.03 -3.39
CA GLU A 36 7.24 11.85 -3.01
C GLU A 36 7.23 12.26 -1.54
N CYS A 37 6.06 12.64 -1.01
CA CYS A 37 5.91 12.94 0.40
C CYS A 37 6.24 11.71 1.26
N ILE A 38 5.77 10.52 0.88
CA ILE A 38 6.11 9.27 1.59
C ILE A 38 7.63 8.99 1.50
N ALA A 39 8.24 9.17 0.33
CA ALA A 39 9.68 9.01 0.15
C ALA A 39 10.49 9.99 1.01
N HIS A 40 9.99 11.21 1.21
CA HIS A 40 10.60 12.19 2.10
C HIS A 40 10.43 11.78 3.57
N LEU A 41 9.22 11.39 3.98
CA LEU A 41 8.97 10.84 5.32
C LEU A 41 9.88 9.66 5.64
N ARG A 42 10.12 8.76 4.67
CA ARG A 42 11.05 7.64 4.82
C ARG A 42 12.45 8.11 5.21
N LYS A 43 12.97 9.17 4.57
CA LYS A 43 14.30 9.71 4.87
C LYS A 43 14.36 10.34 6.25
N VAL A 44 13.31 11.06 6.64
CA VAL A 44 13.20 11.64 7.99
C VAL A 44 13.15 10.54 9.05
N SER A 45 12.37 9.48 8.84
CA SER A 45 12.30 8.35 9.76
C SER A 45 13.62 7.57 9.89
N ILE A 46 14.49 7.60 8.86
CA ILE A 46 15.87 7.10 8.99
C ILE A 46 16.68 8.02 9.88
N LEU A 47 16.64 9.33 9.61
CA LEU A 47 17.42 10.33 10.35
C LEU A 47 17.08 10.36 11.85
N GLU A 48 15.80 10.23 12.16
CA GLU A 48 15.29 10.25 13.54
C GLU A 48 15.34 8.87 14.20
N GLU A 49 15.80 7.83 13.50
CA GLU A 49 15.85 6.44 13.99
C GLU A 49 14.47 5.92 14.46
N GLU A 50 13.40 6.31 13.76
CA GLU A 50 12.01 5.94 14.06
C GLU A 50 11.40 5.02 12.97
N PRO A 51 11.90 3.78 12.79
CA PRO A 51 11.44 2.91 11.71
C PRO A 51 10.04 2.34 11.93
N LEU A 52 9.66 2.10 13.19
CA LEU A 52 8.40 1.43 13.56
C LEU A 52 7.16 2.22 13.09
N PRO A 53 6.98 3.49 13.46
CA PRO A 53 5.80 4.27 13.04
C PRO A 53 5.67 4.36 11.51
N PHE A 54 6.79 4.58 10.81
CA PHE A 54 6.78 4.66 9.36
C PHE A 54 6.36 3.33 8.72
N ASN A 55 6.94 2.22 9.18
CA ASN A 55 6.63 0.89 8.65
C ASN A 55 5.17 0.49 8.92
N GLU A 56 4.62 0.83 10.08
CA GLU A 56 3.21 0.60 10.39
C GLU A 56 2.28 1.39 9.47
N GLU A 57 2.51 2.69 9.30
CA GLU A 57 1.70 3.52 8.41
C GLU A 57 1.83 3.10 6.94
N LEU A 58 3.03 2.74 6.47
CA LEU A 58 3.21 2.26 5.09
C LEU A 58 2.50 0.91 4.84
N ARG A 59 2.42 0.03 5.86
CA ARG A 59 1.61 -1.21 5.77
C ARG A 59 0.12 -0.90 5.68
N LYS A 60 -0.40 0.01 6.50
CA LYS A 60 -1.80 0.47 6.43
C LYS A 60 -2.09 1.11 5.07
N PHE A 61 -1.15 1.90 4.57
CA PHE A 61 -1.22 2.51 3.25
C PHE A 61 -1.31 1.46 2.13
N LYS A 62 -0.44 0.44 2.15
CA LYS A 62 -0.48 -0.67 1.19
C LYS A 62 -1.83 -1.38 1.24
N LEU A 63 -2.30 -1.77 2.43
CA LEU A 63 -3.60 -2.43 2.61
C LEU A 63 -4.77 -1.59 2.07
N LYS A 64 -4.71 -0.27 2.25
CA LYS A 64 -5.77 0.64 1.79
C LYS A 64 -5.79 0.79 0.27
N TYR A 65 -4.63 0.88 -0.38
CA TYR A 65 -4.52 1.36 -1.76
C TYR A 65 -3.99 0.37 -2.79
N GLU A 66 -3.25 -0.68 -2.42
CA GLU A 66 -2.61 -1.59 -3.39
C GLU A 66 -3.63 -2.13 -4.41
N LEU A 67 -4.78 -2.63 -3.92
CA LEU A 67 -5.84 -3.18 -4.77
C LEU A 67 -6.79 -2.10 -5.32
N LYS A 68 -7.08 -1.06 -4.53
CA LYS A 68 -8.07 -0.03 -4.90
C LYS A 68 -7.55 0.99 -5.91
N LYS A 69 -6.25 1.27 -5.90
CA LYS A 69 -5.59 2.26 -6.75
C LYS A 69 -4.30 1.66 -7.34
N PRO A 70 -4.38 0.71 -8.30
CA PRO A 70 -3.20 0.03 -8.84
C PRO A 70 -2.18 0.97 -9.49
N SER A 71 -2.63 2.08 -10.10
CA SER A 71 -1.76 3.12 -10.65
C SER A 71 -0.90 3.80 -9.58
N LEU A 72 -1.47 4.11 -8.40
CA LEU A 72 -0.72 4.61 -7.25
C LEU A 72 0.36 3.61 -6.81
N TRP A 73 0.01 2.33 -6.72
CA TRP A 73 0.98 1.31 -6.31
C TRP A 73 2.13 1.15 -7.30
N LYS A 74 1.87 1.28 -8.61
CA LYS A 74 2.93 1.35 -9.62
C LYS A 74 3.90 2.51 -9.35
N VAL A 75 3.40 3.67 -8.94
CA VAL A 75 4.26 4.82 -8.57
C VAL A 75 5.11 4.49 -7.34
N VAL A 76 4.54 3.85 -6.31
CA VAL A 76 5.27 3.40 -5.11
C VAL A 76 6.43 2.46 -5.48
N VAL A 77 6.16 1.45 -6.32
CA VAL A 77 7.15 0.49 -6.79
C VAL A 77 8.22 1.18 -7.64
N ASN A 78 7.83 2.05 -8.57
CA ASN A 78 8.76 2.78 -9.45
C ASN A 78 9.70 3.69 -8.65
N LYS A 79 9.19 4.38 -7.63
CA LYS A 79 9.99 5.22 -6.73
C LYS A 79 10.70 4.41 -5.62
N ARG A 80 10.55 3.07 -5.60
CA ARG A 80 11.15 2.14 -4.63
C ARG A 80 10.87 2.51 -3.17
N VAL A 81 9.67 3.02 -2.90
CA VAL A 81 9.27 3.40 -1.55
C VAL A 81 8.83 2.15 -0.79
N SER A 82 9.77 1.55 -0.07
CA SER A 82 9.53 0.36 0.74
C SER A 82 9.71 0.62 2.24
N LEU A 83 9.40 -0.39 3.04
CA LEU A 83 9.69 -0.46 4.47
C LEU A 83 11.16 -0.13 4.75
N LEU A 84 11.40 0.46 5.91
CA LEU A 84 12.71 0.64 6.51
C LEU A 84 13.20 -0.71 7.03
N SER A 85 14.45 -1.02 6.70
CA SER A 85 15.13 -2.28 6.99
C SER A 85 16.44 -2.05 7.72
N ASP A 86 17.05 -3.12 8.22
CA ASP A 86 18.41 -3.12 8.78
C ASP A 86 19.45 -2.40 7.89
N SER A 87 19.34 -2.55 6.57
CA SER A 87 20.24 -1.88 5.62
C SER A 87 20.13 -0.35 5.56
N ASP A 88 19.07 0.23 6.12
CA ASP A 88 18.86 1.69 6.13
C ASP A 88 19.58 2.39 7.30
N PHE A 89 20.15 1.63 8.25
CA PHE A 89 20.80 2.15 9.46
C PHE A 89 22.22 1.61 9.61
N THR A 90 23.10 2.40 10.20
CA THR A 90 24.48 1.99 10.52
C THR A 90 24.56 1.15 11.79
N ASP A 91 23.66 1.43 12.73
CA ASP A 91 23.62 0.85 14.06
C ASP A 91 22.37 -0.01 14.25
N THR A 92 22.39 -0.87 15.27
CA THR A 92 21.21 -1.67 15.62
C THR A 92 20.16 -0.76 16.25
N ILE A 93 19.06 -0.53 15.53
CA ILE A 93 17.93 0.27 16.01
C ILE A 93 16.95 -0.63 16.76
N ASP A 94 16.57 -0.21 17.97
CA ASP A 94 15.58 -0.92 18.76
C ASP A 94 14.21 -0.92 18.06
N GLY A 95 13.53 -2.07 18.07
CA GLY A 95 12.25 -2.25 17.40
C GLY A 95 12.30 -2.41 15.87
N LEU A 96 13.48 -2.38 15.23
CA LEU A 96 13.61 -2.67 13.80
C LEU A 96 13.57 -4.18 13.54
N ILE A 97 12.40 -4.67 13.10
CA ILE A 97 12.15 -6.11 12.86
C ILE A 97 12.29 -6.49 11.36
N VAL A 98 12.36 -5.50 10.49
CA VAL A 98 12.33 -5.70 9.04
C VAL A 98 13.76 -5.84 8.50
N ASN A 99 14.02 -6.91 7.76
CA ASN A 99 15.28 -7.08 7.02
C ASN A 99 15.14 -6.66 5.55
N GLU A 100 16.28 -6.50 4.87
CA GLU A 100 16.33 -6.09 3.46
C GLU A 100 15.47 -6.98 2.53
N LYS A 101 15.43 -8.29 2.78
CA LYS A 101 14.61 -9.23 1.99
C LYS A 101 13.12 -8.94 2.14
N GLN A 102 12.64 -8.72 3.37
CA GLN A 102 11.24 -8.37 3.64
C GLN A 102 10.86 -7.02 3.03
N ALA A 103 11.78 -6.04 3.04
CA ALA A 103 11.57 -4.76 2.36
C ALA A 103 11.46 -4.94 0.83
N LYS A 104 12.24 -5.85 0.23
CA LYS A 104 12.10 -6.16 -1.21
C LYS A 104 10.79 -6.89 -1.51
N GLU A 105 10.41 -7.85 -0.69
CA GLU A 105 9.15 -8.60 -0.81
C GLU A 105 7.92 -7.69 -0.65
N PHE A 106 8.01 -6.65 0.19
CA PHE A 106 6.94 -5.69 0.38
C PHE A 106 6.49 -4.99 -0.91
N LEU A 107 7.41 -4.73 -1.85
CA LEU A 107 7.09 -4.11 -3.14
C LEU A 107 6.53 -5.08 -4.18
N GLN A 108 6.60 -6.39 -3.92
CA GLN A 108 6.01 -7.37 -4.82
C GLN A 108 4.48 -7.22 -4.75
N GLN A 109 3.86 -7.08 -5.93
CA GLN A 109 2.41 -7.05 -6.03
C GLN A 109 1.83 -8.34 -5.47
N THR A 110 0.81 -8.21 -4.65
CA THR A 110 -0.03 -9.32 -4.26
C THR A 110 -0.66 -9.90 -5.53
N LYS A 111 -0.09 -11.00 -6.06
CA LYS A 111 -0.73 -11.77 -7.13
C LYS A 111 -1.97 -12.40 -6.51
N GLU A 112 -3.15 -11.92 -6.89
CA GLU A 112 -4.38 -12.60 -6.53
C GLU A 112 -4.32 -14.05 -7.02
N VAL A 113 -4.57 -14.99 -6.11
CA VAL A 113 -4.94 -16.36 -6.44
C VAL A 113 -6.28 -16.28 -7.16
N ASN A 114 -6.21 -16.15 -8.48
CA ASN A 114 -7.36 -16.27 -9.36
C ASN A 114 -7.60 -17.78 -9.60
N ALA A 115 -8.20 -18.46 -8.62
CA ALA A 115 -8.74 -19.80 -8.79
C ALA A 115 -10.23 -19.69 -9.16
N ARG A 116 -10.44 -19.67 -10.48
CA ARG A 116 -11.65 -19.92 -11.27
C ARG A 116 -12.42 -21.16 -10.74
N VAL A 117 -13.75 -21.20 -10.82
CA VAL A 117 -14.57 -21.98 -11.79
C VAL A 117 -16.00 -22.06 -11.19
N GLU A 118 -17.15 -22.01 -11.86
CA GLU A 118 -17.61 -21.69 -13.22
C GLU A 118 -19.12 -21.46 -13.11
N SER A 119 -19.60 -20.53 -13.93
CA SER A 119 -20.96 -20.47 -14.45
C SER A 119 -21.38 -21.80 -15.09
N THR A 120 -22.50 -22.38 -14.64
CA THR A 120 -23.36 -23.19 -15.52
C THR A 120 -24.59 -22.35 -15.88
N ASP A 121 -24.47 -21.69 -17.02
CA ASP A 121 -25.59 -21.48 -17.92
C ASP A 121 -25.93 -22.85 -18.54
N VAL A 122 -27.14 -23.34 -18.27
CA VAL A 122 -27.78 -24.39 -19.08
C VAL A 122 -29.20 -23.91 -19.34
N GLY A 123 -29.39 -23.39 -20.56
CA GLY A 123 -30.40 -23.90 -21.49
C GLY A 123 -31.86 -23.75 -21.08
N VAL A 124 -32.53 -22.78 -21.71
CA VAL A 124 -33.96 -22.82 -21.99
C VAL A 124 -34.25 -24.05 -22.86
N GLU A 125 -35.13 -24.94 -22.40
CA GLU A 125 -35.90 -25.84 -23.27
C GLU A 125 -37.38 -25.61 -22.96
N ASP A 126 -38.02 -24.89 -23.88
CA ASP A 126 -39.46 -24.81 -24.03
C ASP A 126 -39.99 -26.20 -24.41
N GLU A 127 -40.82 -26.82 -23.58
CA GLU A 127 -41.70 -27.91 -24.01
C GLU A 127 -43.02 -27.29 -24.48
N ASP A 128 -43.11 -27.09 -25.79
CA ASP A 128 -44.34 -26.82 -26.53
C ASP A 128 -45.24 -28.09 -26.58
N ASP A 129 -46.54 -27.86 -26.37
CA ASP A 129 -47.66 -28.39 -27.17
C ASP A 129 -48.51 -29.62 -26.71
N LEU A 130 -49.81 -29.46 -27.00
CA LEU A 130 -50.96 -30.39 -27.03
C LEU A 130 -51.71 -30.59 -25.69
N GLY A 131 -52.86 -29.96 -25.38
CA GLY A 131 -54.00 -29.58 -26.21
C GLY A 131 -55.15 -30.57 -26.02
N LEU A 132 -56.29 -30.14 -25.46
CA LEU A 132 -57.63 -30.72 -25.72
C LEU A 132 -58.75 -29.88 -25.08
N VAL A 133 -59.44 -29.14 -25.98
CA VAL A 133 -60.89 -28.93 -26.13
C VAL A 133 -61.73 -28.62 -24.89
#